data_AF-A0A4S8L4Y1-F1
#
_entry.id   AF-A0A4S8L4Y1-F1
#
_cell.length_a   1.000
_cell.length_b   1.000
_cell.length_c   1.000
_cell.angle_alpha   90.00
_cell.angle_beta   90.00
_cell.angle_gamma   90.00
#
_symmetry.space_group_name_H-M   'P 1'
#
loop_
_entity.id
_entity.type
_entity.pdbx_description
1 polymer ?
#
loop_
_entity_poly.entity_id
_entity_poly.type
_entity_poly.pdbx_seq_one_letter_code
_entity_poly.pdbx_strand_id
1 'polypeptide(L)'
;RKYGLRMEGISFERAILREMPIWHHAQADPKIRRLTNSRASKCLQTKHNLTTVGDAEDLAAVLPVVIIRGSDYCECQDCTELRQDVKCEHPHSCMLRAQELLDTLPEKWDPRAEQPEDHEYDLDNLQKERDEENFNYHLSTTGNISDVFRIFTDPNHKPVNKVPTRKVATTNPRELSVVATDGSCIDNGQDTAIAGAGVFFGMSDPKNQSIKIPKTSGSTALIQSNQTAELLATKVASE
;
A
#
# COMPACT_ATOMS: atom_id res chain seq x y z
N ARG A 1 4.55 -17.64 -15.87
CA ARG A 1 4.01 -17.22 -17.20
C ARG A 1 2.64 -17.82 -17.49
N LYS A 2 2.43 -19.15 -17.38
CA LYS A 2 1.16 -19.84 -17.71
C LYS A 2 -0.11 -19.18 -17.12
N TYR A 3 -0.05 -18.68 -15.89
CA TYR A 3 -1.20 -18.08 -15.19
C TYR A 3 -1.08 -16.57 -14.97
N GLY A 4 -0.13 -15.90 -15.63
CA GLY A 4 0.09 -14.46 -15.38
C GLY A 4 0.44 -14.15 -13.91
N LEU A 5 1.18 -15.02 -13.23
CA LEU A 5 1.62 -14.80 -11.84
C LEU A 5 2.48 -13.53 -11.75
N ARG A 6 2.13 -12.62 -10.83
CA ARG A 6 2.86 -11.39 -10.51
C ARG A 6 2.77 -11.07 -9.02
N MET A 7 3.74 -10.29 -8.54
CA MET A 7 3.62 -9.59 -7.26
C MET A 7 2.80 -8.33 -7.51
N GLU A 8 1.57 -8.26 -6.99
CA GLU A 8 0.63 -7.18 -7.28
C GLU A 8 -0.41 -6.98 -6.16
N GLY A 9 -0.82 -5.73 -5.95
CA GLY A 9 -1.76 -5.31 -4.92
C GLY A 9 -1.97 -3.80 -4.95
N ILE A 10 -2.91 -3.27 -4.16
CA ILE A 10 -3.08 -1.82 -4.04
C ILE A 10 -1.95 -1.25 -3.17
N SER A 11 -1.88 -1.72 -1.92
CA SER A 11 -0.74 -1.57 -0.99
C SER A 11 -0.63 -2.84 -0.12
N PHE A 12 0.40 -2.90 0.71
CA PHE A 12 0.69 -4.03 1.61
C PHE A 12 1.04 -3.50 2.99
N GLU A 13 0.69 -4.26 4.03
CA GLU A 13 1.12 -3.93 5.39
C GLU A 13 2.65 -3.98 5.54
N ARG A 14 3.21 -3.18 6.46
CA ARG A 14 4.66 -3.16 6.74
C ARG A 14 5.20 -4.54 7.10
N ALA A 15 4.41 -5.37 7.79
CA ALA A 15 4.81 -6.74 8.12
C ALA A 15 5.15 -7.55 6.84
N ILE A 16 4.29 -7.49 5.83
CA ILE A 16 4.52 -8.14 4.53
C ILE A 16 5.72 -7.51 3.81
N LEU A 17 5.82 -6.17 3.78
CA LEU A 17 6.93 -5.48 3.14
C LEU A 17 8.27 -5.89 3.74
N ARG A 18 8.35 -6.02 5.07
CA ARG A 18 9.55 -6.42 5.79
C ARG A 18 9.94 -7.87 5.55
N GLU A 19 8.98 -8.78 5.33
CA GLU A 19 9.25 -10.18 4.98
C GLU A 19 9.86 -10.38 3.58
N MET A 20 9.74 -9.39 2.70
CA MET A 20 10.20 -9.50 1.31
C MET A 20 11.72 -9.72 1.23
N PRO A 21 12.22 -10.52 0.27
CA PRO A 21 13.66 -10.66 0.05
C PRO A 21 14.27 -9.35 -0.49
N ILE A 22 15.28 -8.80 0.18
CA ILE A 22 15.92 -7.55 -0.26
C ILE A 22 16.91 -7.79 -1.40
N TRP A 23 17.66 -8.90 -1.37
CA TRP A 23 18.61 -9.21 -2.43
C TRP A 23 17.88 -9.55 -3.72
N HIS A 24 18.18 -8.79 -4.78
CA HIS A 24 17.49 -8.93 -6.07
C HIS A 24 15.97 -8.73 -5.99
N HIS A 25 15.50 -7.90 -5.04
CA HIS A 25 14.09 -7.57 -4.89
C HIS A 25 13.46 -7.23 -6.26
N ALA A 26 12.39 -7.94 -6.63
CA ALA A 26 11.90 -7.96 -8.01
C ALA A 26 11.30 -6.62 -8.47
N GLN A 27 10.94 -5.74 -7.55
CA GLN A 27 10.39 -4.40 -7.83
C GLN A 27 11.41 -3.28 -7.62
N ALA A 28 12.62 -3.61 -7.15
CA ALA A 28 13.67 -2.62 -6.95
C ALA A 28 14.22 -2.10 -8.29
N ASP A 29 14.82 -0.91 -8.23
CA ASP A 29 15.61 -0.38 -9.33
C ASP A 29 16.69 -1.41 -9.77
N PRO A 30 16.88 -1.66 -11.08
CA PRO A 30 17.87 -2.60 -11.58
C PRO A 30 19.31 -2.39 -11.06
N LYS A 31 19.64 -1.19 -10.58
CA LYS A 31 20.91 -0.86 -9.89
C LYS A 31 21.19 -1.76 -8.69
N ILE A 32 20.16 -2.33 -8.05
CA ILE A 32 20.31 -3.25 -6.90
C ILE A 32 21.24 -4.42 -7.20
N ARG A 33 21.29 -4.88 -8.47
CA ARG A 33 22.18 -5.98 -8.90
C ARG A 33 23.65 -5.65 -8.69
N ARG A 34 24.02 -4.37 -8.77
CA ARG A 34 25.40 -3.89 -8.57
C ARG A 34 25.80 -3.82 -7.09
N LEU A 35 24.82 -3.86 -6.18
CA LEU A 35 25.04 -3.75 -4.73
C LEU A 35 25.34 -5.10 -4.07
N THR A 36 25.50 -6.18 -4.82
CA THR A 36 25.62 -7.55 -4.30
C THR A 36 27.05 -8.00 -3.98
N ASN A 37 28.05 -7.42 -4.64
CA ASN A 37 29.41 -7.99 -4.67
C ASN A 37 30.46 -7.20 -3.86
N SER A 38 30.08 -6.13 -3.16
CA SER A 38 31.03 -5.37 -2.34
C SER A 38 31.48 -6.14 -1.09
N ARG A 39 32.58 -5.72 -0.44
CA ARG A 39 33.02 -6.30 0.85
C ARG A 39 31.93 -6.17 1.92
N ALA A 40 31.26 -5.01 1.97
CA ALA A 40 30.13 -4.79 2.86
C ALA A 40 28.98 -5.75 2.53
N SER A 41 28.62 -5.92 1.25
CA SER A 41 27.55 -6.83 0.83
C SER A 41 27.82 -8.29 1.20
N LYS A 42 29.07 -8.75 1.02
CA LYS A 42 29.48 -10.09 1.45
C LYS A 42 29.40 -10.24 2.97
N CYS A 43 29.79 -9.20 3.72
CA CYS A 43 29.65 -9.18 5.18
C CYS A 43 28.17 -9.24 5.60
N LEU A 44 27.30 -8.47 4.94
CA LEU A 44 25.86 -8.50 5.16
C LEU A 44 25.27 -9.90 4.94
N GLN A 45 25.66 -10.58 3.86
CA GLN A 45 25.15 -11.92 3.54
C GLN A 45 25.66 -13.02 4.47
N THR A 46 26.92 -12.93 4.93
CA THR A 46 27.59 -14.05 5.62
C THR A 46 27.75 -13.88 7.12
N LYS A 47 27.91 -12.64 7.61
CA LYS A 47 28.05 -12.34 9.04
C LYS A 47 26.73 -11.84 9.63
N HIS A 48 26.09 -10.88 8.97
CA HIS A 48 24.81 -10.34 9.43
C HIS A 48 23.61 -11.23 9.08
N ASN A 49 23.76 -12.20 8.17
CA ASN A 49 22.67 -13.02 7.64
C ASN A 49 21.47 -12.18 7.14
N LEU A 50 21.75 -11.00 6.58
CA LEU A 50 20.73 -10.09 6.07
C LEU A 50 20.10 -10.71 4.82
N THR A 51 18.80 -10.98 4.88
CA THR A 51 18.04 -11.64 3.80
C THR A 51 16.78 -10.89 3.40
N THR A 52 16.14 -10.22 4.35
CA THR A 52 14.84 -9.56 4.18
C THR A 52 14.98 -8.04 4.11
N VAL A 53 13.92 -7.37 3.65
CA VAL A 53 13.81 -5.91 3.72
C VAL A 53 13.82 -5.44 5.17
N GLY A 54 13.16 -6.17 6.08
CA GLY A 54 13.16 -5.88 7.52
C GLY A 54 14.56 -5.93 8.13
N ASP A 55 15.38 -6.93 7.77
CA ASP A 55 16.77 -7.02 8.23
C ASP A 55 17.59 -5.79 7.80
N ALA A 56 17.36 -5.31 6.57
CA ALA A 56 18.02 -4.13 6.04
C ALA A 56 17.53 -2.84 6.72
N GLU A 57 16.23 -2.73 6.97
CA GLU A 57 15.60 -1.62 7.68
C GLU A 57 16.15 -1.50 9.11
N ASP A 58 16.17 -2.60 9.86
CA ASP A 58 16.65 -2.63 11.24
C ASP A 58 18.12 -2.23 11.32
N LEU A 59 18.96 -2.75 10.42
CA LEU A 59 20.39 -2.41 10.39
C LEU A 59 20.65 -0.96 9.95
N ALA A 60 19.85 -0.43 9.03
CA ALA A 60 19.97 0.96 8.56
C ALA A 60 19.47 1.98 9.59
N ALA A 61 18.45 1.63 10.40
CA ALA A 61 17.90 2.50 11.44
C ALA A 61 18.92 2.88 12.52
N VAL A 62 19.93 2.04 12.72
CA VAL A 62 21.00 2.22 13.71
C VAL A 62 22.13 3.11 13.19
N LEU A 63 22.07 3.57 11.95
CA LEU A 63 23.07 4.46 11.38
C LEU A 63 23.14 5.78 12.20
N PRO A 64 24.28 6.10 12.83
CA PRO A 64 24.36 7.25 13.73
C PRO A 64 24.13 8.57 12.99
N VAL A 65 23.19 9.38 13.48
CA VAL A 65 22.81 10.69 12.92
C VAL A 65 23.98 11.68 12.90
N VAL A 66 24.89 11.57 13.87
CA VAL A 66 26.10 12.40 13.94
C VAL A 66 27.27 11.62 13.38
N ILE A 67 27.63 11.91 12.13
CA ILE A 67 28.82 11.40 11.47
C ILE A 67 30.04 12.03 12.16
N ILE A 68 30.44 11.49 13.30
CA ILE A 68 31.75 11.81 13.90
C ILE A 68 32.79 11.01 13.12
N ARG A 69 32.98 11.42 11.85
CA ARG A 69 33.87 10.85 10.84
C ARG A 69 33.40 9.46 10.40
N GLY A 70 33.14 9.27 9.11
CA GLY A 70 32.88 7.98 8.45
C GLY A 70 34.08 7.02 8.50
N SER A 71 34.61 6.86 9.70
CA SER A 71 35.75 6.06 10.08
C SER A 71 35.21 4.70 10.50
N ASP A 72 35.79 3.65 9.95
CA ASP A 72 35.48 2.28 10.36
C ASP A 72 35.83 2.00 11.84
N TYR A 73 36.39 2.97 12.56
CA TYR A 73 36.73 2.94 13.98
C TYR A 73 35.75 3.71 14.88
N CYS A 74 34.49 3.90 14.47
CA CYS A 74 33.47 4.50 15.34
C CYS A 74 33.33 3.71 16.66
N GLU A 75 33.33 4.39 17.81
CA GLU A 75 33.23 3.80 19.15
C GLU A 75 31.82 3.90 19.75
N CYS A 76 30.79 4.17 18.93
CA CYS A 76 29.41 4.14 19.43
C CYS A 76 29.02 2.72 19.89
N GLN A 77 28.00 2.64 20.74
CA GLN A 77 27.49 1.38 21.28
C GLN A 77 27.17 0.39 20.16
N ASP A 78 26.39 0.82 19.16
CA ASP A 78 25.94 -0.06 18.07
C ASP A 78 27.09 -0.62 17.22
N CYS A 79 28.07 0.21 16.87
CA CYS A 79 29.25 -0.24 16.13
C CYS A 79 30.10 -1.18 16.97
N THR A 80 30.13 -0.99 18.29
CA THR A 80 30.87 -1.86 19.22
C THR A 80 30.19 -3.22 19.34
N GLU A 81 28.87 -3.25 19.53
CA GLU A 81 28.06 -4.48 19.58
C GLU A 81 28.18 -5.27 18.27
N LEU A 82 28.07 -4.63 17.10
CA LEU A 82 28.25 -5.30 15.81
C LEU A 82 29.65 -5.87 15.59
N ARG A 83 30.70 -5.24 16.13
CA ARG A 83 32.07 -5.80 16.12
C ARG A 83 32.19 -7.00 17.06
N GLN A 84 31.57 -6.94 18.23
CA GLN A 84 31.70 -7.97 19.27
C GLN A 84 30.85 -9.20 18.96
N ASP A 85 29.59 -9.01 18.57
CA ASP A 85 28.61 -10.07 18.45
C ASP A 85 28.58 -10.65 17.04
N VAL A 86 28.52 -9.77 16.03
CA VAL A 86 28.42 -10.15 14.60
C VAL A 86 29.82 -10.31 13.96
N LYS A 87 30.89 -9.96 14.68
CA LYS A 87 32.27 -9.95 14.15
C LYS A 87 32.42 -9.10 12.88
N CYS A 88 31.63 -8.03 12.76
CA CYS A 88 31.68 -7.12 11.62
C CYS A 88 32.87 -6.15 11.75
N GLU A 89 33.79 -6.15 10.80
CA GLU A 89 34.99 -5.29 10.85
C GLU A 89 34.67 -3.81 10.56
N HIS A 90 33.65 -3.58 9.74
CA HIS A 90 33.29 -2.26 9.23
C HIS A 90 31.78 -2.02 9.36
N PRO A 91 31.23 -1.86 10.59
CA PRO A 91 29.79 -1.77 10.82
C PRO A 91 29.13 -0.63 10.04
N HIS A 92 29.73 0.55 10.05
CA HIS A 92 29.20 1.73 9.34
C HIS A 92 29.06 1.47 7.83
N SER A 93 30.06 0.84 7.21
CA SER A 93 30.02 0.45 5.80
C SER A 93 28.89 -0.55 5.50
N CYS A 94 28.55 -1.42 6.46
CA CYS A 94 27.44 -2.37 6.33
C CYS A 94 26.07 -1.68 6.50
N MET A 95 25.93 -0.78 7.47
CA MET A 95 24.71 0.03 7.65
C MET A 95 24.43 0.89 6.43
N LEU A 96 25.44 1.61 5.90
CA LEU A 96 25.31 2.36 4.65
C LEU A 96 24.92 1.47 3.49
N ARG A 97 25.48 0.26 3.40
CA ARG A 97 25.12 -0.68 2.34
C ARG A 97 23.68 -1.17 2.46
N ALA A 98 23.17 -1.38 3.68
CA ALA A 98 21.77 -1.72 3.93
C ALA A 98 20.84 -0.57 3.52
N GLN A 99 21.18 0.66 3.89
CA GLN A 99 20.49 1.88 3.44
C GLN A 99 20.46 1.98 1.90
N GLU A 100 21.59 1.77 1.22
CA GLU A 100 21.67 1.78 -0.25
C GLU A 100 20.77 0.72 -0.91
N LEU A 101 20.57 -0.44 -0.27
CA LEU A 101 19.65 -1.47 -0.75
C LEU A 101 18.20 -0.99 -0.64
N LEU A 102 17.82 -0.42 0.51
CA LEU A 102 16.48 0.13 0.73
C LEU A 102 16.17 1.29 -0.23
N ASP A 103 17.17 2.14 -0.53
CA ASP A 103 17.05 3.26 -1.48
C ASP A 103 16.91 2.83 -2.96
N THR A 104 16.83 1.52 -3.21
CA THR A 104 16.44 0.96 -4.50
C THR A 104 14.97 0.59 -4.57
N LEU A 105 14.29 0.52 -3.43
CA LEU A 105 12.88 0.16 -3.34
C LEU A 105 12.01 1.35 -3.76
N PRO A 106 11.03 1.14 -4.64
CA PRO A 106 9.98 2.12 -4.85
C PRO A 106 9.05 2.23 -3.63
N GLU A 107 8.38 3.37 -3.48
CA GLU A 107 7.53 3.75 -2.33
C GLU A 107 6.55 2.66 -1.88
N LYS A 108 5.83 2.03 -2.82
CA LYS A 108 4.87 0.93 -2.52
C LYS A 108 5.51 -0.28 -1.85
N TRP A 109 6.81 -0.45 -2.02
CA TRP A 109 7.58 -1.61 -1.57
C TRP A 109 8.63 -1.22 -0.51
N ASP A 110 8.65 0.02 -0.06
CA ASP A 110 9.58 0.53 0.95
C ASP A 110 8.85 0.69 2.30
N PRO A 111 9.18 -0.11 3.33
CA PRO A 111 8.56 -0.01 4.65
C PRO A 111 9.00 1.24 5.43
N ARG A 112 9.77 2.16 4.84
CA ARG A 112 10.05 3.49 5.42
C ARG A 112 9.14 4.58 4.87
N ALA A 113 8.46 4.32 3.75
CA ALA A 113 7.50 5.23 3.18
C ALA A 113 6.21 5.27 4.01
N GLU A 114 5.45 6.35 3.87
CA GLU A 114 4.08 6.43 4.39
C GLU A 114 3.22 5.41 3.64
N GLN A 115 2.50 4.55 4.37
CA GLN A 115 1.67 3.49 3.83
C GLN A 115 0.19 3.73 4.17
N PRO A 116 -0.77 3.17 3.40
CA PRO A 116 -2.19 3.40 3.68
C PRO A 116 -2.62 2.89 5.05
N GLU A 117 -1.99 1.81 5.55
CA GLU A 117 -2.19 1.28 6.90
C GLU A 117 -1.99 2.33 8.01
N ASP A 118 -1.13 3.35 7.80
CA ASP A 118 -0.87 4.40 8.80
C ASP A 118 -2.13 5.27 9.06
N HIS A 119 -3.09 5.24 8.14
CA HIS A 119 -4.33 6.03 8.16
C HIS A 119 -5.60 5.18 8.12
N GLU A 120 -5.46 3.86 8.21
CA GLU A 120 -6.56 2.92 8.24
C GLU A 120 -6.95 2.62 9.69
N TYR A 121 -8.22 2.83 10.01
CA TYR A 121 -8.77 2.61 11.34
C TYR A 121 -9.67 1.39 11.34
N ASP A 122 -9.54 0.58 12.38
CA ASP A 122 -10.43 -0.54 12.59
C ASP A 122 -11.86 -0.05 12.94
N LEU A 123 -12.81 -0.32 12.03
CA LEU A 123 -14.23 -0.01 12.21
C LEU A 123 -15.00 -1.14 12.91
N ASP A 124 -14.37 -2.28 13.23
CA ASP A 124 -15.03 -3.39 13.91
C ASP A 124 -15.43 -3.05 15.35
N ASN A 125 -14.86 -1.97 15.89
CA ASN A 125 -15.25 -1.42 17.19
C ASN A 125 -16.49 -0.51 17.13
N LEU A 126 -17.04 -0.23 15.94
CA LEU A 126 -18.29 0.51 15.83
C LEU A 126 -19.46 -0.36 16.29
N GLN A 127 -20.30 0.20 17.16
CA GLN A 127 -21.55 -0.46 17.56
C GLN A 127 -22.47 -0.58 16.35
N LYS A 128 -22.78 -1.82 15.99
CA LYS A 128 -23.80 -2.13 14.99
C LYS A 128 -25.17 -1.92 15.62
N GLU A 129 -26.03 -1.14 14.98
CA GLU A 129 -27.40 -0.95 15.47
C GLU A 129 -28.34 -2.06 14.98
N ARG A 130 -27.98 -2.75 13.88
CA ARG A 130 -28.77 -3.82 13.24
C ARG A 130 -27.86 -4.94 12.70
N ASP A 131 -28.39 -5.78 11.82
CA ASP A 131 -27.64 -6.77 11.01
C ASP A 131 -26.82 -6.08 9.92
N GLU A 132 -25.91 -5.19 10.33
CA GLU A 132 -25.04 -4.42 9.46
C GLU A 132 -23.72 -5.17 9.23
N GLU A 133 -23.24 -5.17 7.99
CA GLU A 133 -21.90 -5.62 7.64
C GLU A 133 -21.00 -4.40 7.41
N ASN A 134 -19.86 -4.38 8.09
CA ASN A 134 -18.87 -3.35 7.87
C ASN A 134 -18.18 -3.62 6.53
N PHE A 135 -18.23 -2.64 5.63
CA PHE A 135 -17.41 -2.69 4.44
C PHE A 135 -15.95 -2.47 4.84
N ASN A 136 -15.11 -3.48 4.58
CA ASN A 136 -13.67 -3.33 4.75
C ASN A 136 -13.13 -2.41 3.64
N TYR A 137 -12.77 -1.19 4.04
CA TYR A 137 -12.24 -0.16 3.16
C TYR A 137 -10.70 -0.11 3.14
N HIS A 138 -10.02 -1.03 3.84
CA HIS A 138 -8.57 -1.11 3.85
C HIS A 138 -8.04 -1.32 2.42
N LEU A 139 -7.10 -0.48 2.03
CA LEU A 139 -6.34 -0.59 0.79
C LEU A 139 -5.15 -1.54 0.96
N SER A 140 -4.66 -1.66 2.19
CA SER A 140 -3.53 -2.52 2.55
C SER A 140 -3.96 -3.98 2.56
N THR A 141 -3.24 -4.79 1.79
CA THR A 141 -3.37 -6.25 1.88
C THR A 141 -2.71 -6.69 3.18
N THR A 142 -3.46 -7.41 4.01
CA THR A 142 -3.03 -7.98 5.28
C THR A 142 -2.70 -9.47 5.13
N GLY A 143 -1.88 -10.04 6.02
CA GLY A 143 -1.58 -11.47 6.00
C GLY A 143 -0.08 -11.77 5.92
N ASN A 144 0.31 -12.64 4.99
CA ASN A 144 1.70 -13.07 4.84
C ASN A 144 2.24 -12.77 3.42
N ILE A 145 3.54 -13.00 3.20
CA ILE A 145 4.17 -12.76 1.89
C ILE A 145 3.48 -13.44 0.69
N SER A 146 2.74 -14.54 0.89
CA SER A 146 2.01 -15.20 -0.20
C SER A 146 0.85 -14.35 -0.74
N ASP A 147 0.30 -13.44 0.07
CA ASP A 147 -0.81 -12.55 -0.29
C ASP A 147 -0.41 -11.45 -1.28
N VAL A 148 0.90 -11.26 -1.48
CA VAL A 148 1.48 -10.37 -2.50
C VAL A 148 1.29 -10.93 -3.92
N PHE A 149 1.12 -12.24 -4.05
CA PHE A 149 1.09 -12.89 -5.36
C PHE A 149 -0.33 -12.96 -5.93
N ARG A 150 -0.50 -12.47 -7.16
CA ARG A 150 -1.75 -12.52 -7.92
C ARG A 150 -1.56 -13.35 -9.19
N ILE A 151 -2.55 -14.19 -9.47
CA ILE A 151 -2.69 -14.93 -10.72
C ILE A 151 -3.80 -14.31 -11.58
N PHE A 152 -3.88 -14.73 -12.84
CA PHE A 152 -4.82 -14.21 -13.84
C PHE A 152 -4.67 -12.70 -14.09
N THR A 153 -3.47 -12.17 -13.92
CA THR A 153 -3.18 -10.76 -14.22
C THR A 153 -3.01 -10.53 -15.73
N ASP A 154 -3.36 -9.33 -16.19
CA ASP A 154 -3.13 -8.91 -17.57
C ASP A 154 -1.62 -8.79 -17.85
N PRO A 155 -1.08 -9.52 -18.85
CA PRO A 155 0.33 -9.43 -19.20
C PRO A 155 0.76 -8.03 -19.68
N ASN A 156 -0.17 -7.21 -20.16
CA ASN A 156 0.10 -5.85 -20.63
C ASN A 156 -0.03 -4.79 -19.54
N HIS A 157 -0.57 -5.14 -18.37
CA HIS A 157 -0.66 -4.23 -17.24
C HIS A 157 0.74 -3.80 -16.79
N LYS A 158 0.93 -2.51 -16.58
CA LYS A 158 2.16 -1.96 -16.00
C LYS A 158 1.91 -1.73 -14.50
N PRO A 159 2.61 -2.45 -13.61
CA PRO A 159 2.44 -2.29 -12.18
C PRO A 159 2.64 -0.83 -11.75
N VAL A 160 1.80 -0.37 -10.83
CA VAL A 160 1.95 0.93 -10.19
C VAL A 160 2.78 0.73 -8.92
N ASN A 161 3.96 1.36 -8.89
CA ASN A 161 4.93 1.28 -7.79
C ASN A 161 4.91 2.53 -6.90
N LYS A 162 3.77 3.19 -6.82
CA LYS A 162 3.50 4.33 -5.93
C LYS A 162 2.49 3.91 -4.87
N VAL A 163 2.58 4.53 -3.71
CA VAL A 163 1.54 4.35 -2.68
C VAL A 163 0.26 5.08 -3.15
N PRO A 164 -0.93 4.47 -3.01
CA PRO A 164 -2.17 5.14 -3.31
C PRO A 164 -2.40 6.29 -2.32
N THR A 165 -2.67 7.49 -2.83
CA THR A 165 -3.02 8.63 -1.98
C THR A 165 -4.48 8.51 -1.52
N ARG A 166 -4.72 8.32 -0.22
CA ARG A 166 -6.05 8.49 0.35
C ARG A 166 -6.36 9.98 0.47
N LYS A 167 -7.40 10.45 -0.23
CA LYS A 167 -7.79 11.87 -0.22
C LYS A 167 -8.57 12.29 1.03
N VAL A 168 -9.00 11.31 1.83
CA VAL A 168 -9.81 11.55 3.03
C VAL A 168 -8.91 11.32 4.25
N ALA A 169 -8.45 12.41 4.85
CA ALA A 169 -7.92 12.38 6.21
C ALA A 169 -9.14 12.42 7.14
N THR A 170 -9.47 11.31 7.78
CA THR A 170 -10.54 11.25 8.77
C THR A 170 -10.10 12.09 9.99
N THR A 171 -10.43 13.38 10.01
CA THR A 171 -10.09 14.28 11.12
C THR A 171 -10.85 13.93 12.39
N ASN A 172 -11.97 13.22 12.27
CA ASN A 172 -12.71 12.66 13.39
C ASN A 172 -13.53 11.42 12.94
N PRO A 173 -13.15 10.19 13.30
CA PRO A 173 -13.94 8.99 13.00
C PRO A 173 -15.31 8.94 13.70
N ARG A 174 -15.65 9.97 14.50
CA ARG A 174 -16.90 10.05 15.29
C ARG A 174 -18.04 10.82 14.62
N GLU A 175 -17.83 11.50 13.49
CA GLU A 175 -18.92 12.11 12.72
C GLU A 175 -19.41 11.16 11.63
N LEU A 176 -20.01 10.04 12.06
CA LEU A 176 -20.69 9.14 11.15
C LEU A 176 -22.01 9.78 10.72
N SER A 177 -22.22 9.89 9.41
CA SER A 177 -23.50 10.29 8.82
C SER A 177 -24.20 9.07 8.25
N VAL A 178 -25.48 8.87 8.60
CA VAL A 178 -26.31 7.85 7.98
C VAL A 178 -26.86 8.41 6.67
N VAL A 179 -26.56 7.73 5.56
CA VAL A 179 -27.01 8.12 4.22
C VAL A 179 -27.64 6.90 3.56
N ALA A 180 -28.84 7.07 2.99
CA ALA A 180 -29.44 6.05 2.15
C ALA A 180 -29.08 6.33 0.68
N THR A 181 -28.57 5.32 -0.01
CA THR A 181 -28.27 5.35 -1.44
C THR A 181 -29.11 4.32 -2.16
N ASP A 182 -29.52 4.62 -3.40
CA ASP A 182 -30.26 3.68 -4.25
C ASP A 182 -29.96 3.93 -5.73
N GLY A 183 -29.95 2.87 -6.52
CA GLY A 183 -29.75 2.90 -7.95
C GLY A 183 -30.92 2.24 -8.69
N SER A 184 -31.51 2.97 -9.64
CA SER A 184 -32.63 2.48 -10.43
C SER A 184 -32.35 2.57 -11.92
N CYS A 185 -32.81 1.59 -12.68
CA CYS A 185 -32.70 1.57 -14.12
C CYS A 185 -33.99 1.02 -14.76
N ILE A 186 -34.54 1.82 -15.67
CA ILE A 186 -35.63 1.41 -16.56
C ILE A 186 -34.99 0.67 -17.74
N ASP A 187 -35.62 -0.42 -18.19
CA ASP A 187 -35.15 -1.30 -19.27
C ASP A 187 -33.72 -1.84 -19.06
N ASN A 188 -33.36 -2.15 -17.80
CA ASN A 188 -32.03 -2.63 -17.45
C ASN A 188 -31.62 -3.85 -18.30
N GLY A 189 -30.42 -3.78 -18.91
CA GLY A 189 -29.91 -4.80 -19.82
C GLY A 189 -30.35 -4.67 -21.28
N GLN A 190 -31.12 -3.64 -21.63
CA GLN A 190 -31.51 -3.31 -23.01
C GLN A 190 -30.80 -2.05 -23.51
N ASP A 191 -30.78 -1.85 -24.83
CA ASP A 191 -30.19 -0.65 -25.46
C ASP A 191 -30.95 0.65 -25.13
N THR A 192 -32.21 0.53 -24.66
CA THR A 192 -33.04 1.65 -24.21
C THR A 192 -32.85 1.98 -22.74
N ALA A 193 -31.94 1.30 -22.04
CA ALA A 193 -31.73 1.47 -20.61
C ALA A 193 -31.45 2.93 -20.22
N ILE A 194 -32.11 3.37 -19.14
CA ILE A 194 -31.88 4.68 -18.53
C ILE A 194 -31.74 4.46 -17.02
N ALA A 195 -30.60 4.87 -16.48
CA ALA A 195 -30.29 4.70 -15.07
C ALA A 195 -30.28 6.04 -14.32
N GLY A 196 -30.57 6.00 -13.02
CA GLY A 196 -30.51 7.12 -12.10
C GLY A 196 -30.13 6.68 -10.68
N ALA A 197 -29.42 7.55 -9.97
CA ALA A 197 -28.93 7.36 -8.62
C ALA A 197 -29.64 8.32 -7.66
N GLY A 198 -29.97 7.84 -6.47
CA GLY A 198 -30.55 8.63 -5.38
C GLY A 198 -29.64 8.64 -4.16
N VAL A 199 -29.54 9.80 -3.50
CA VAL A 199 -28.84 9.98 -2.23
C VAL A 199 -29.76 10.72 -1.27
N PHE A 200 -29.96 10.17 -0.07
CA PHE A 200 -30.87 10.71 0.94
C PHE A 200 -30.21 10.75 2.32
N PHE A 201 -30.01 11.96 2.84
CA PHE A 201 -29.46 12.26 4.17
C PHE A 201 -30.56 12.46 5.22
N GLY A 202 -31.78 12.81 4.80
CA GLY A 202 -32.89 13.07 5.72
C GLY A 202 -33.97 13.96 5.11
N MET A 203 -35.10 14.12 5.80
CA MET A 203 -36.18 14.96 5.31
C MET A 203 -35.71 16.41 5.15
N SER A 204 -35.91 16.97 3.95
CA SER A 204 -35.52 18.35 3.61
C SER A 204 -34.02 18.68 3.74
N ASP A 205 -33.14 17.67 3.81
CA ASP A 205 -31.70 17.90 3.78
C ASP A 205 -31.28 18.43 2.39
N PRO A 206 -30.60 19.58 2.30
CA PRO A 206 -30.20 20.19 1.02
C PRO A 206 -29.19 19.35 0.24
N LYS A 207 -28.53 18.36 0.87
CA LYS A 207 -27.61 17.43 0.22
C LYS A 207 -28.32 16.26 -0.46
N ASN A 208 -29.63 16.08 -0.26
CA ASN A 208 -30.41 15.07 -0.97
C ASN A 208 -30.31 15.29 -2.48
N GLN A 209 -30.03 14.22 -3.23
CA GLN A 209 -29.79 14.32 -4.67
C GLN A 209 -30.49 13.17 -5.43
N SER A 210 -30.95 13.49 -6.64
CA SER A 210 -31.40 12.53 -7.64
C SER A 210 -30.67 12.82 -8.94
N ILE A 211 -29.85 11.89 -9.39
CA ILE A 211 -28.87 12.10 -10.45
C ILE A 211 -29.16 11.12 -11.58
N LYS A 212 -29.35 11.64 -12.79
CA LYS A 212 -29.42 10.79 -13.98
C LYS A 212 -28.00 10.36 -14.37
N ILE A 213 -27.79 9.08 -14.63
CA ILE A 213 -26.50 8.59 -15.11
C ILE A 213 -26.27 9.15 -16.52
N PRO A 214 -25.21 9.95 -16.76
CA PRO A 214 -24.95 10.42 -18.10
C PRO A 214 -24.53 9.25 -18.98
N LYS A 215 -24.89 9.27 -20.27
CA LYS A 215 -24.49 8.20 -21.20
C LYS A 215 -22.98 8.18 -21.45
N THR A 216 -22.30 9.28 -21.19
CA THR A 216 -20.85 9.44 -21.35
C THR A 216 -20.26 10.29 -20.23
N SER A 217 -19.02 10.02 -19.86
CA SER A 217 -18.17 10.86 -19.00
C SER A 217 -16.83 11.06 -19.69
N GLY A 218 -16.60 12.27 -20.21
CA GLY A 218 -15.51 12.54 -21.16
C GLY A 218 -15.63 11.66 -22.40
N SER A 219 -14.59 10.89 -22.71
CA SER A 219 -14.55 9.93 -23.83
C SER A 219 -15.05 8.53 -23.46
N THR A 220 -15.47 8.29 -22.20
CA THR A 220 -15.88 6.98 -21.72
C THR A 220 -17.40 6.85 -21.76
N ALA A 221 -17.91 5.83 -22.45
CA ALA A 221 -19.32 5.47 -22.39
C ALA A 221 -19.64 4.84 -21.04
N LEU A 222 -20.68 5.32 -20.37
CA LEU A 222 -21.14 4.76 -19.10
C LEU A 222 -22.34 3.83 -19.36
N ILE A 223 -22.22 2.61 -18.87
CA ILE A 223 -23.26 1.61 -18.95
C ILE A 223 -24.49 2.11 -18.18
N GLN A 224 -25.65 2.08 -18.82
CA GLN A 224 -26.92 2.39 -18.16
C GLN A 224 -27.42 1.11 -17.49
N SER A 225 -27.17 0.97 -16.19
CA SER A 225 -27.58 -0.20 -15.42
C SER A 225 -27.85 0.15 -13.97
N ASN A 226 -28.57 -0.73 -13.27
CA ASN A 226 -28.74 -0.63 -11.80
C ASN A 226 -27.38 -0.53 -11.11
N GLN A 227 -26.42 -1.40 -11.45
CA GLN A 227 -25.12 -1.46 -10.78
C GLN A 227 -24.30 -0.18 -10.96
N THR A 228 -24.36 0.43 -12.14
CA THR A 228 -23.71 1.72 -12.38
C THR A 228 -24.36 2.84 -11.57
N ALA A 229 -25.68 2.81 -11.42
CA ALA A 229 -26.40 3.78 -10.60
C ALA A 229 -26.08 3.65 -9.11
N GLU A 230 -26.06 2.43 -8.58
CA GLU A 230 -25.68 2.18 -7.18
C GLU A 230 -24.27 2.71 -6.88
N LEU A 231 -23.30 2.39 -7.75
CA LEU A 231 -21.93 2.87 -7.58
C LEU A 231 -21.82 4.39 -7.65
N LEU A 232 -22.60 5.05 -8.52
CA LEU A 232 -22.62 6.51 -8.55
C LEU A 232 -23.25 7.11 -7.29
N ALA A 233 -24.34 6.52 -6.79
CA ALA A 233 -24.99 6.95 -5.56
C ALA A 233 -24.00 6.91 -4.38
N THR A 234 -23.28 5.80 -4.21
CA THR A 234 -22.25 5.66 -3.17
C THR A 234 -21.11 6.65 -3.33
N LYS A 235 -20.62 6.85 -4.57
CA LYS A 235 -19.56 7.84 -4.85
C LYS A 235 -20.00 9.25 -4.44
N VAL A 236 -21.19 9.68 -4.87
CA VAL A 236 -21.67 11.03 -4.60
C VAL A 236 -21.99 11.23 -3.13
N ALA A 237 -22.51 10.20 -2.45
CA ALA A 237 -22.72 10.25 -1.00
C ALA A 237 -21.42 10.46 -0.20
N SER A 238 -20.28 10.06 -0.75
CA SER A 238 -18.95 10.16 -0.12
C SER A 238 -18.16 11.45 -0.42
N GLU A 239 -18.69 12.32 -1.30
CA GLU A 239 -18.07 13.61 -1.69
C GLU A 239 -18.69 14.79 -0.92
#